data_AF-A0A7K0WXV1-F1
#
_entry.id   AF-A0A7K0WXV1-F1
#
_cell.length_a   1.000
_cell.length_b   1.000
_cell.length_c   1.000
_cell.angle_alpha   90.00
_cell.angle_beta   90.00
_cell.angle_gamma   90.00
#
_symmetry.space_group_name_H-M   'P 1'
#
loop_
_entity.id
_entity.type
_entity.pdbx_description
1 polymer ?
#
loop_
_entity_poly.entity_id
_entity_poly.type
_entity_poly.pdbx_seq_one_letter_code
_entity_poly.pdbx_strand_id
1 'polypeptide(L)'
;MEVRPGGSHRVPRRLAARTARGPALSVASLRPDRRAASRSWRPWSIGWTKASTIITPRRNLRHSAASGAPTGTAPLPTAYGDRVPRATRPHLERWGALALLVRPTYVATEVVVAAATTGGYGFARDTVSRLGEVGCSAAYCSPRHELMNGSFVVFGVLLAAGATLLHRRLGPLVTVLLVVSGLSSVATGLAPQDQGATLHLLAAAPLFVAQPLALLLLGARARREQPRTARTLTNTGVVTAAAAVAFIALGDTPVTGALERLALWPVLVALAWWAWRETRVSSG
;
A
#
# COMPACT_ATOMS: atom_id res chain seq x y z
N MET A 1 -1.52 44.78 -86.48
CA MET A 1 -0.16 44.87 -85.92
C MET A 1 -0.13 46.09 -85.02
N GLU A 2 -0.45 45.93 -83.72
CA GLU A 2 0.15 46.76 -82.68
C GLU A 2 -0.11 46.12 -81.32
N VAL A 3 0.98 45.98 -80.57
CA VAL A 3 1.10 45.41 -79.25
C VAL A 3 1.40 46.58 -78.34
N ARG A 4 0.74 46.70 -77.16
CA ARG A 4 1.40 46.82 -75.85
C ARG A 4 0.45 47.25 -74.69
N PRO A 5 0.89 47.03 -73.43
CA PRO A 5 0.04 46.54 -72.34
C PRO A 5 -0.01 47.54 -71.16
N GLY A 6 -0.62 47.11 -70.04
CA GLY A 6 -0.23 47.56 -68.71
C GLY A 6 -1.37 48.09 -67.85
N GLY A 7 -1.59 47.45 -66.70
CA GLY A 7 -2.63 47.88 -65.75
C GLY A 7 -2.58 47.10 -64.45
N SER A 8 -1.48 47.21 -63.72
CA SER A 8 -1.34 46.76 -62.34
C SER A 8 -2.20 47.60 -61.38
N HIS A 9 -3.15 46.98 -60.68
CA HIS A 9 -3.84 47.53 -59.52
C HIS A 9 -4.20 46.38 -58.58
N ARG A 10 -4.18 46.45 -57.26
CA ARG A 10 -3.61 47.35 -56.24
C ARG A 10 -3.83 46.55 -54.95
N VAL A 11 -2.80 46.38 -54.13
CA VAL A 11 -2.93 45.85 -52.76
C VAL A 11 -3.64 46.88 -51.88
N PRO A 12 -4.68 46.53 -51.08
CA PRO A 12 -5.11 47.37 -49.98
C PRO A 12 -4.32 47.04 -48.71
N ARG A 13 -3.60 48.05 -48.22
CA ARG A 13 -2.99 48.13 -46.89
C ARG A 13 -4.05 48.48 -45.84
N ARG A 14 -4.02 47.74 -44.72
CA ARG A 14 -4.20 48.15 -43.30
C ARG A 14 -5.40 49.01 -42.88
N LEU A 15 -6.20 48.47 -41.97
CA LEU A 15 -6.78 49.10 -40.76
C LEU A 15 -7.30 47.96 -39.86
N ALA A 16 -7.20 47.89 -38.55
CA ALA A 16 -6.55 48.69 -37.53
C ALA A 16 -6.44 47.83 -36.26
N ALA A 17 -5.37 48.02 -35.50
CA ALA A 17 -5.22 47.48 -34.16
C ALA A 17 -6.27 48.12 -33.24
N ARG A 18 -7.03 47.29 -32.50
CA ARG A 18 -7.92 47.75 -31.44
C ARG A 18 -7.40 47.21 -30.11
N THR A 19 -6.60 48.04 -29.45
CA THR A 19 -6.22 47.92 -28.05
C THR A 19 -7.47 48.12 -27.18
N ALA A 20 -7.92 47.08 -26.50
CA ALA A 20 -8.90 47.21 -25.42
C ALA A 20 -8.16 47.29 -24.07
N ARG A 21 -8.11 48.51 -23.52
CA ARG A 21 -7.85 48.76 -22.10
C ARG A 21 -9.12 48.35 -21.33
N GLY A 22 -8.99 47.53 -20.29
CA GLY A 22 -10.13 47.05 -19.48
C GLY A 22 -10.66 48.09 -18.48
N PRO A 23 -11.58 47.68 -17.59
CA PRO A 23 -11.75 48.31 -16.30
C PRO A 23 -11.23 47.44 -15.15
N ALA A 24 -10.84 48.14 -14.10
CA ALA A 24 -10.06 47.71 -12.96
C ALA A 24 -10.70 46.65 -12.05
N LEU A 25 -9.84 45.83 -11.47
CA LEU A 25 -10.10 45.02 -10.29
C LEU A 25 -10.47 45.93 -9.11
N SER A 26 -11.70 45.81 -8.61
CA SER A 26 -12.07 46.32 -7.29
C SER A 26 -11.65 45.29 -6.24
N VAL A 27 -10.53 45.57 -5.56
CA VAL A 27 -10.13 44.87 -4.34
C VAL A 27 -10.92 45.50 -3.19
N ALA A 28 -12.15 45.03 -3.00
CA ALA A 28 -12.94 45.34 -1.82
C ALA A 28 -12.71 44.25 -0.77
N SER A 29 -12.17 44.70 0.36
CA SER A 29 -11.90 44.00 1.61
C SER A 29 -12.96 42.96 2.03
N LEU A 30 -12.60 41.68 1.98
CA LEU A 30 -13.25 40.63 2.77
C LEU A 30 -12.33 40.28 3.94
N ARG A 31 -12.58 40.93 5.08
CA ARG A 31 -12.06 40.50 6.38
C ARG A 31 -12.71 39.17 6.74
N PRO A 32 -11.95 38.11 7.07
CA PRO A 32 -12.54 36.94 7.70
C PRO A 32 -12.88 37.26 9.17
N ASP A 33 -14.14 37.02 9.50
CA ASP A 33 -14.75 37.23 10.80
C ASP A 33 -14.09 36.31 11.85
N ARG A 34 -13.29 36.90 12.76
CA ARG A 34 -12.67 36.18 13.89
C ARG A 34 -13.68 36.04 15.02
N ARG A 35 -14.70 35.19 14.89
CA ARG A 35 -15.60 34.84 16.01
C ARG A 35 -16.55 33.67 15.70
N ALA A 36 -16.02 32.46 15.49
CA ALA A 36 -16.79 31.21 15.72
C ALA A 36 -15.90 29.96 15.58
N ALA A 37 -15.07 29.66 16.57
CA ALA A 37 -14.53 28.30 16.76
C ALA A 37 -13.86 28.14 18.13
N SER A 38 -14.59 28.33 19.22
CA SER A 38 -14.19 27.83 20.54
C SER A 38 -14.96 26.54 20.84
N ARG A 39 -14.54 25.43 20.24
CA ARG A 39 -14.78 24.09 20.79
C ARG A 39 -13.44 23.50 21.16
N SER A 40 -13.17 23.50 22.45
CA SER A 40 -11.98 23.00 23.10
C SER A 40 -11.82 21.50 22.85
N TRP A 41 -10.83 21.15 22.02
CA TRP A 41 -10.29 19.80 21.99
C TRP A 41 -9.42 19.59 23.22
N ARG A 42 -9.86 18.70 24.13
CA ARG A 42 -9.07 18.22 25.27
C ARG A 42 -8.18 17.06 24.80
N PRO A 43 -6.85 17.12 24.95
CA PRO A 43 -6.01 15.95 24.72
C PRO A 43 -6.18 14.95 25.88
N TRP A 44 -6.31 13.68 25.55
CA TRP A 44 -6.23 12.57 26.52
C TRP A 44 -4.79 12.45 27.01
N SER A 45 -4.55 12.87 28.25
CA SER A 45 -3.31 12.59 28.98
C SER A 45 -3.42 11.20 29.63
N ILE A 46 -2.78 10.19 29.04
CA ILE A 46 -2.56 8.89 29.70
C ILE A 46 -1.41 9.09 30.69
N GLY A 47 -1.76 9.21 31.97
CA GLY A 47 -0.84 9.29 33.09
C GLY A 47 -0.09 7.97 33.27
N TRP A 48 1.23 8.03 33.23
CA TRP A 48 2.11 6.97 33.71
C TRP A 48 2.31 7.18 35.20
N THR A 49 1.58 6.45 36.04
CA THR A 49 1.90 6.36 37.46
C THR A 49 2.96 5.31 37.69
N LYS A 50 4.14 5.79 38.10
CA LYS A 50 5.14 5.02 38.83
C LYS A 50 4.53 4.56 40.15
N ALA A 51 4.67 3.28 40.47
CA ALA A 51 4.60 2.80 41.84
C ALA A 51 5.81 1.90 42.08
N SER A 52 6.76 2.44 42.84
CA SER A 52 7.89 1.70 43.38
C SER A 52 7.55 1.28 44.81
N THR A 53 7.99 0.05 45.12
CA THR A 53 8.52 -0.42 46.40
C THR A 53 7.57 -1.04 47.45
N ILE A 54 8.16 -2.09 48.07
CA ILE A 54 8.03 -2.66 49.42
C ILE A 54 7.02 -3.82 49.60
N ILE A 55 7.56 -5.02 49.84
CA ILE A 55 7.53 -5.78 51.11
C ILE A 55 7.78 -7.29 50.81
N THR A 56 8.96 -7.77 51.18
CA THR A 56 9.26 -9.19 51.44
C THR A 56 8.51 -9.70 52.68
N PRO A 57 8.18 -10.99 52.73
CA PRO A 57 8.50 -11.75 53.93
C PRO A 57 9.24 -13.07 53.63
N ARG A 58 10.36 -13.23 54.34
CA ARG A 58 10.99 -14.51 54.65
C ARG A 58 9.98 -15.43 55.34
N ARG A 59 9.88 -16.69 54.91
CA ARG A 59 9.46 -17.78 55.80
C ARG A 59 10.30 -19.03 55.51
N ASN A 60 11.25 -19.27 56.40
CA ASN A 60 11.91 -20.57 56.57
C ASN A 60 10.95 -21.49 57.31
N LEU A 61 10.69 -22.69 56.79
CA LEU A 61 10.40 -23.86 57.61
C LEU A 61 11.09 -25.09 57.03
N ARG A 62 11.74 -25.82 57.93
CA ARG A 62 12.61 -26.97 57.73
C ARG A 62 11.80 -28.28 57.62
N HIS A 63 12.43 -29.26 56.98
CA HIS A 63 12.38 -30.72 57.15
C HIS A 63 11.07 -31.42 57.58
N SER A 64 10.66 -32.41 56.79
CA SER A 64 10.64 -33.82 57.24
C SER A 64 10.51 -34.77 56.05
N ALA A 65 11.41 -35.76 56.00
CA ALA A 65 11.27 -36.97 55.21
C ALA A 65 10.44 -37.99 56.00
N ALA A 66 9.54 -38.73 55.34
CA ALA A 66 9.09 -40.04 55.79
C ALA A 66 8.44 -40.82 54.63
N SER A 67 8.58 -42.13 54.73
CA SER A 67 8.51 -43.18 53.72
C SER A 67 7.14 -43.90 53.65
N GLY A 68 6.86 -44.57 52.51
CA GLY A 68 5.89 -45.69 52.34
C GLY A 68 4.43 -45.26 52.11
N ALA A 69 3.59 -45.84 51.24
CA ALA A 69 3.59 -47.07 50.44
C ALA A 69 2.55 -46.89 49.27
N PRO A 70 2.44 -47.82 48.29
CA PRO A 70 1.75 -47.56 47.02
C PRO A 70 0.26 -47.93 47.07
N THR A 71 -0.60 -47.04 46.57
CA THR A 71 -1.99 -47.36 46.21
C THR A 71 -2.23 -47.02 44.76
N GLY A 72 -2.53 -48.05 43.98
CA GLY A 72 -2.76 -47.97 42.55
C GLY A 72 -3.86 -46.96 42.22
N THR A 73 -3.47 -45.93 41.47
CA THR A 73 -4.38 -45.13 40.68
C THR A 73 -4.12 -45.51 39.24
N ALA A 74 -5.12 -46.15 38.62
CA ALA A 74 -5.11 -46.39 37.18
C ALA A 74 -4.89 -45.05 36.46
N PRO A 75 -3.97 -44.95 35.49
CA PRO A 75 -3.81 -43.73 34.73
C PRO A 75 -5.10 -43.46 33.96
N LEU A 76 -5.71 -42.30 34.19
CA LEU A 76 -6.77 -41.76 33.34
C LEU A 76 -6.24 -41.74 31.89
N PRO A 77 -7.02 -42.17 30.88
CA PRO A 77 -6.59 -42.06 29.50
C PRO A 77 -6.44 -40.58 29.14
N THR A 78 -5.21 -40.08 29.12
CA THR A 78 -4.84 -38.81 28.49
C THR A 78 -4.91 -38.98 26.98
N ALA A 79 -6.11 -39.01 26.43
CA ALA A 79 -6.33 -39.11 25.00
C ALA A 79 -7.64 -38.43 24.58
N TYR A 80 -7.78 -37.14 24.92
CA TYR A 80 -8.71 -36.26 24.21
C TYR A 80 -8.00 -34.97 23.86
N GLY A 81 -7.14 -35.06 22.86
CA GLY A 81 -6.30 -33.96 22.45
C GLY A 81 -5.14 -34.41 21.58
N ASP A 82 -5.37 -35.44 20.75
CA ASP A 82 -4.58 -35.56 19.53
C ASP A 82 -4.74 -34.23 18.81
N ARG A 83 -3.72 -33.39 18.91
CA ARG A 83 -3.46 -32.36 17.93
C ARG A 83 -3.34 -33.12 16.63
N VAL A 84 -4.45 -33.31 15.91
CA VAL A 84 -4.41 -33.71 14.51
C VAL A 84 -3.44 -32.72 13.89
N PRO A 85 -2.23 -33.15 13.50
CA PRO A 85 -1.36 -32.26 12.76
C PRO A 85 -2.13 -32.06 11.48
N ARG A 86 -2.83 -30.93 11.32
CA ARG A 86 -3.41 -30.58 10.03
C ARG A 86 -2.21 -30.57 9.09
N ALA A 87 -2.10 -31.63 8.29
CA ALA A 87 -1.00 -31.81 7.38
C ALA A 87 -0.95 -30.55 6.53
N THR A 88 0.14 -29.79 6.66
CA THR A 88 0.44 -28.75 5.69
C THR A 88 0.49 -29.44 4.35
N ARG A 89 -0.29 -28.96 3.38
CA ARG A 89 -0.23 -29.47 2.01
C ARG A 89 0.95 -28.75 1.35
N PRO A 90 2.13 -29.37 1.22
CA PRO A 90 3.34 -28.68 0.76
C PRO A 90 3.17 -28.08 -0.64
N HIS A 91 2.30 -28.66 -1.47
CA HIS A 91 1.95 -28.11 -2.77
C HIS A 91 1.19 -26.77 -2.66
N LEU A 92 0.31 -26.58 -1.67
CA LEU A 92 -0.41 -25.32 -1.46
C LEU A 92 0.53 -24.19 -1.05
N GLU A 93 1.52 -24.48 -0.20
CA GLU A 93 2.53 -23.49 0.19
C GLU A 93 3.41 -23.08 -0.99
N ARG A 94 3.75 -24.01 -1.89
CA ARG A 94 4.48 -23.71 -3.14
C ARG A 94 3.69 -22.77 -4.04
N TRP A 95 2.39 -23.02 -4.23
CA TRP A 95 1.51 -22.11 -4.98
C TRP A 95 1.41 -20.74 -4.32
N GLY A 96 1.32 -20.68 -2.99
CA GLY A 96 1.32 -19.42 -2.26
C GLY A 96 2.62 -18.63 -2.44
N ALA A 97 3.77 -19.31 -2.38
CA ALA A 97 5.06 -18.69 -2.63
C ALA A 97 5.20 -18.22 -4.09
N LEU A 98 4.79 -19.03 -5.06
CA LEU A 98 4.78 -18.65 -6.48
C LEU A 98 3.91 -17.42 -6.73
N ALA A 99 2.73 -17.37 -6.10
CA ALA A 99 1.83 -16.23 -6.18
C ALA A 99 2.48 -14.93 -5.69
N LEU A 100 3.33 -14.97 -4.65
CA LEU A 100 4.09 -13.80 -4.20
C LEU A 100 5.31 -13.51 -5.10
N LEU A 101 6.00 -14.54 -5.60
CA LEU A 101 7.19 -14.42 -6.45
C LEU A 101 6.91 -13.74 -7.79
N VAL A 102 5.74 -13.97 -8.38
CA VAL A 102 5.37 -13.37 -9.67
C VAL A 102 4.98 -11.89 -9.54
N ARG A 103 4.58 -11.41 -8.35
CA ARG A 103 4.04 -10.05 -8.16
C ARG A 103 4.92 -8.91 -8.65
N PRO A 104 6.26 -8.94 -8.53
CA PRO A 104 7.12 -7.88 -9.07
C PRO A 104 6.95 -7.64 -10.59
N THR A 105 6.44 -8.61 -11.35
CA THR A 105 6.13 -8.44 -12.78
C THR A 105 5.04 -7.39 -13.04
N TYR A 106 4.28 -6.99 -12.03
CA TYR A 106 3.39 -5.83 -12.05
C TYR A 106 4.11 -4.56 -12.54
N VAL A 107 5.36 -4.33 -12.13
CA VAL A 107 6.14 -3.15 -12.53
C VAL A 107 6.36 -3.12 -14.05
N ALA A 108 6.55 -4.29 -14.68
CA ALA A 108 6.65 -4.37 -16.14
C ALA A 108 5.32 -3.99 -16.82
N THR A 109 4.19 -4.39 -16.23
CA THR A 109 2.85 -4.01 -16.72
C THR A 109 2.66 -2.51 -16.65
N GLU A 110 3.00 -1.89 -15.51
CA GLU A 110 2.97 -0.44 -15.32
C GLU A 110 3.81 0.29 -16.37
N VAL A 111 5.05 -0.15 -16.60
CA VAL A 111 5.96 0.47 -17.59
C VAL A 111 5.41 0.35 -19.01
N VAL A 112 4.85 -0.82 -19.38
CA VAL A 112 4.24 -1.04 -20.69
C VAL A 112 3.03 -0.14 -20.91
N VAL A 113 2.14 -0.02 -19.91
CA VAL A 113 0.97 0.86 -20.02
C VAL A 113 1.41 2.32 -20.08
N ALA A 114 2.34 2.74 -19.22
CA ALA A 114 2.87 4.10 -19.20
C ALA A 114 3.47 4.50 -20.56
N ALA A 115 4.27 3.62 -21.17
CA ALA A 115 4.86 3.85 -22.48
C ALA A 115 3.81 3.97 -23.61
N ALA A 116 2.63 3.41 -23.43
CA ALA A 116 1.53 3.49 -24.39
C ALA A 116 0.62 4.72 -24.19
N THR A 117 0.80 5.48 -23.10
CA THR A 117 -0.02 6.68 -22.84
C THR A 117 0.31 7.83 -23.79
N THR A 118 -0.68 8.71 -24.00
CA THR A 118 -0.49 9.99 -24.70
C THR A 118 -0.79 11.14 -23.74
N GLY A 119 -0.18 12.31 -23.93
CA GLY A 119 -0.41 13.47 -23.05
C GLY A 119 0.60 13.65 -21.91
N GLY A 120 1.78 13.03 -22.00
CA GLY A 120 2.93 13.39 -21.15
C GLY A 120 2.95 12.79 -19.74
N TYR A 121 2.61 11.50 -19.60
CA TYR A 121 2.74 10.77 -18.33
C TYR A 121 4.17 10.80 -17.79
N GLY A 122 4.34 11.13 -16.52
CA GLY A 122 5.63 11.14 -15.83
C GLY A 122 5.59 10.35 -14.53
N PHE A 123 6.45 9.33 -14.39
CA PHE A 123 6.56 8.46 -13.22
C PHE A 123 6.72 9.19 -11.87
N ALA A 124 7.35 10.37 -11.87
CA ALA A 124 7.51 11.14 -10.64
C ALA A 124 6.23 11.87 -10.23
N ARG A 125 5.49 12.42 -11.21
CA ARG A 125 4.34 13.29 -10.97
C ARG A 125 3.04 12.51 -10.91
N ASP A 126 2.84 11.60 -11.85
CA ASP A 126 1.57 10.94 -12.10
C ASP A 126 1.44 9.63 -11.35
N THR A 127 0.25 9.42 -10.77
CA THR A 127 -0.05 8.20 -10.05
C THR A 127 -0.06 6.99 -10.97
N VAL A 128 0.21 5.84 -10.39
CA VAL A 128 0.07 4.53 -11.01
C VAL A 128 -1.41 4.28 -11.34
N SER A 129 -2.33 4.70 -10.47
CA SER A 129 -3.78 4.66 -10.74
C SER A 129 -4.23 5.46 -11.95
N ARG A 130 -3.52 6.55 -12.30
CA ARG A 130 -3.82 7.36 -13.50
C ARG A 130 -3.73 6.54 -14.80
N LEU A 131 -2.82 5.54 -14.83
CA LEU A 131 -2.71 4.60 -15.95
C LEU A 131 -3.98 3.75 -16.14
N GLY A 132 -4.84 3.67 -15.13
CA GLY A 132 -6.13 2.98 -15.15
C GLY A 132 -7.32 3.88 -15.51
N GLU A 133 -7.12 5.16 -15.82
CA GLU A 133 -8.19 6.06 -16.25
C GLU A 133 -8.77 5.61 -17.61
N VAL A 134 -10.10 5.56 -17.69
CA VAL A 134 -10.82 5.04 -18.86
C VAL A 134 -11.12 6.12 -19.90
N GLY A 135 -11.27 7.36 -19.44
CA GLY A 135 -11.49 8.55 -20.23
C GLY A 135 -10.24 8.98 -21.00
N CYS A 136 -10.46 9.57 -22.16
CA CYS A 136 -9.39 10.12 -22.99
C CYS A 136 -9.70 11.55 -23.39
N SER A 137 -8.66 12.37 -23.40
CA SER A 137 -8.69 13.77 -23.82
C SER A 137 -7.42 14.11 -24.61
N ALA A 138 -7.38 15.29 -25.22
CA ALA A 138 -6.15 15.78 -25.85
C ALA A 138 -5.00 15.97 -24.83
N ALA A 139 -5.33 16.18 -23.55
CA ALA A 139 -4.34 16.39 -22.48
C ALA A 139 -3.79 15.08 -21.92
N TYR A 140 -4.56 13.99 -21.92
CA TYR A 140 -4.15 12.69 -21.40
C TYR A 140 -5.05 11.56 -21.91
N CYS A 141 -4.48 10.40 -22.22
CA CYS A 141 -5.20 9.17 -22.51
C CYS A 141 -4.32 7.95 -22.15
N SER A 142 -4.96 6.91 -21.58
CA SER A 142 -4.36 5.60 -21.34
C SER A 142 -5.02 4.53 -22.22
N PRO A 143 -4.52 4.27 -23.44
CA PRO A 143 -5.12 3.31 -24.36
C PRO A 143 -5.10 1.86 -23.87
N ARG A 144 -4.29 1.57 -22.85
CA ARG A 144 -4.11 0.23 -22.26
C ARG A 144 -4.60 0.19 -20.81
N HIS A 145 -5.56 1.04 -20.43
CA HIS A 145 -6.10 1.10 -19.07
C HIS A 145 -6.69 -0.25 -18.62
N GLU A 146 -7.26 -1.06 -19.52
CA GLU A 146 -7.76 -2.40 -19.17
C GLU A 146 -6.65 -3.32 -18.67
N LEU A 147 -5.46 -3.26 -19.28
CA LEU A 147 -4.30 -4.01 -18.84
C LEU A 147 -3.85 -3.54 -17.45
N MET A 148 -3.86 -2.22 -17.21
CA MET A 148 -3.53 -1.67 -15.90
C MET A 148 -4.52 -2.09 -14.82
N ASN A 149 -5.81 -1.87 -15.06
CA ASN A 149 -6.89 -2.21 -14.13
C ASN A 149 -6.98 -3.71 -13.89
N GLY A 150 -6.84 -4.51 -14.96
CA GLY A 150 -6.72 -5.96 -14.87
C GLY A 150 -5.52 -6.39 -14.04
N SER A 151 -4.38 -5.69 -14.12
CA SER A 151 -3.23 -5.98 -13.29
C SER A 151 -3.50 -5.73 -11.80
N PHE A 152 -4.17 -4.63 -11.43
CA PHE A 152 -4.59 -4.39 -10.05
C PHE A 152 -5.42 -5.55 -9.49
N VAL A 153 -6.33 -6.08 -10.31
CA VAL A 153 -7.16 -7.24 -9.97
C VAL A 153 -6.32 -8.51 -9.82
N VAL A 154 -5.57 -8.89 -10.86
CA VAL A 154 -4.79 -10.14 -10.89
C VAL A 154 -3.76 -10.17 -9.76
N PHE A 155 -2.98 -9.11 -9.59
CA PHE A 155 -1.96 -9.04 -8.55
C PHE A 155 -2.54 -8.88 -7.14
N GLY A 156 -3.75 -8.30 -7.02
CA GLY A 156 -4.53 -8.28 -5.80
C GLY A 156 -5.01 -9.67 -5.38
N VAL A 157 -5.55 -10.45 -6.32
CA VAL A 157 -5.93 -11.85 -6.12
C VAL A 157 -4.73 -12.71 -5.73
N LEU A 158 -3.60 -12.56 -6.44
CA LEU A 158 -2.36 -13.27 -6.12
C LEU A 158 -1.86 -12.96 -4.71
N LEU A 159 -1.96 -11.70 -4.25
CA LEU A 159 -1.62 -11.33 -2.88
C LEU A 159 -2.55 -12.01 -1.87
N ALA A 160 -3.87 -11.89 -2.05
CA ALA A 160 -4.84 -12.45 -1.12
C ALA A 160 -4.75 -13.98 -1.04
N ALA A 161 -4.74 -14.65 -2.20
CA ALA A 161 -4.59 -16.10 -2.28
C ALA A 161 -3.23 -16.56 -1.74
N GLY A 162 -2.14 -15.89 -2.12
CA GLY A 162 -0.80 -16.21 -1.64
C GLY A 162 -0.68 -16.11 -0.13
N ALA A 163 -1.23 -15.04 0.46
CA ALA A 163 -1.27 -14.87 1.91
C ALA A 163 -2.10 -15.96 2.60
N THR A 164 -3.29 -16.29 2.09
CA THR A 164 -4.14 -17.34 2.66
C THR A 164 -3.46 -18.72 2.59
N LEU A 165 -2.79 -19.04 1.48
CA LEU A 165 -2.05 -20.29 1.34
C LEU A 165 -0.83 -20.36 2.28
N LEU A 166 -0.21 -19.22 2.58
CA LEU A 166 0.95 -19.09 3.48
C LEU A 166 0.59 -18.72 4.93
N HIS A 167 -0.69 -18.80 5.31
CA HIS A 167 -1.18 -18.25 6.58
C HIS A 167 -0.45 -18.76 7.83
N ARG A 168 0.01 -20.03 7.82
CA ARG A 168 0.75 -20.61 8.95
C ARG A 168 2.14 -20.00 9.12
N ARG A 169 2.81 -19.67 8.01
CA ARG A 169 4.14 -19.04 8.02
C ARG A 169 4.04 -17.55 8.35
N LEU A 170 3.05 -16.87 7.79
CA LEU A 170 2.80 -15.45 8.02
C LEU A 170 2.27 -15.17 9.44
N GLY A 171 1.43 -16.06 9.96
CA GLY A 171 0.63 -15.81 11.16
C GLY A 171 -0.67 -15.07 10.82
N PRO A 172 -1.69 -15.14 11.71
CA PRO A 172 -3.05 -14.71 11.38
C PRO A 172 -3.15 -13.22 11.06
N LEU A 173 -2.51 -12.35 11.85
CA LEU A 173 -2.62 -10.90 11.67
C LEU A 173 -1.97 -10.42 10.36
N VAL A 174 -0.75 -10.92 10.06
CA VAL A 174 -0.07 -10.61 8.79
C VAL A 174 -0.90 -11.11 7.61
N THR A 175 -1.48 -12.32 7.73
CA THR A 175 -2.36 -12.88 6.70
C THR A 175 -3.56 -11.98 6.44
N VAL A 176 -4.29 -11.58 7.48
CA VAL A 176 -5.47 -10.70 7.34
C VAL A 176 -5.10 -9.38 6.69
N LEU A 177 -3.99 -8.74 7.10
CA LEU A 177 -3.55 -7.48 6.51
C LEU A 177 -3.22 -7.63 5.01
N LEU A 178 -2.52 -8.69 4.63
CA LEU A 178 -2.20 -8.95 3.23
C LEU A 178 -3.44 -9.31 2.40
N VAL A 179 -4.40 -10.06 2.97
CA VAL A 179 -5.69 -10.34 2.31
C VAL A 179 -6.48 -9.05 2.10
N VAL A 180 -6.61 -8.21 3.13
CA VAL A 180 -7.27 -6.89 3.02
C VAL A 180 -6.59 -6.04 1.97
N SER A 181 -5.26 -6.01 1.93
CA SER A 181 -4.52 -5.31 0.88
C SER A 181 -4.79 -5.88 -0.51
N GLY A 182 -4.83 -7.20 -0.68
CA GLY A 182 -5.12 -7.83 -1.96
C GLY A 182 -6.54 -7.49 -2.46
N LEU A 183 -7.53 -7.57 -1.58
CA LEU A 183 -8.91 -7.19 -1.89
C LEU A 183 -9.07 -5.69 -2.18
N SER A 184 -8.32 -4.84 -1.49
CA SER A 184 -8.24 -3.40 -1.77
C SER A 184 -7.70 -3.14 -3.17
N SER A 185 -6.61 -3.81 -3.58
CA SER A 185 -6.09 -3.74 -4.96
C SER A 185 -7.12 -4.20 -6.00
N VAL A 186 -7.86 -5.29 -5.72
CA VAL A 186 -8.96 -5.74 -6.61
C VAL A 186 -10.02 -4.66 -6.75
N ALA A 187 -10.48 -4.09 -5.63
CA ALA A 187 -11.47 -3.02 -5.65
C ALA A 187 -10.96 -1.78 -6.42
N THR A 188 -9.68 -1.42 -6.29
CA THR A 188 -9.06 -0.32 -7.04
C THR A 188 -9.10 -0.55 -8.55
N GLY A 189 -8.82 -1.78 -9.01
CA GLY A 189 -8.92 -2.13 -10.43
C GLY A 189 -10.34 -2.09 -11.00
N LEU A 190 -11.35 -2.20 -10.13
CA LEU A 190 -12.78 -2.12 -10.50
C LEU A 190 -13.35 -0.70 -10.37
N ALA A 191 -12.60 0.24 -9.81
CA ALA A 191 -13.02 1.61 -9.58
C ALA A 191 -12.04 2.59 -10.26
N PRO A 192 -12.07 2.76 -11.59
CA PRO A 192 -11.21 3.71 -12.28
C PRO A 192 -11.26 5.12 -11.68
N GLN A 193 -10.11 5.76 -11.58
CA GLN A 193 -9.94 7.01 -10.81
C GLN A 193 -10.79 8.17 -11.34
N ASP A 194 -10.86 8.30 -12.67
CA ASP A 194 -11.59 9.34 -13.39
C ASP A 194 -13.12 9.15 -13.36
N GLN A 195 -13.59 7.94 -13.07
CA GLN A 195 -15.02 7.64 -12.96
C GLN A 195 -15.59 7.97 -11.57
N GLY A 196 -14.72 8.07 -10.55
CA GLY A 196 -15.15 8.36 -9.19
C GLY A 196 -13.99 8.38 -8.19
N ALA A 197 -13.36 9.55 -8.05
CA ALA A 197 -12.18 9.73 -7.18
C ALA A 197 -12.42 9.28 -5.72
N THR A 198 -13.61 9.53 -5.16
CA THR A 198 -13.94 9.09 -3.80
C THR A 198 -14.02 7.57 -3.68
N LEU A 199 -14.66 6.89 -4.64
CA LEU A 199 -14.75 5.44 -4.65
C LEU A 199 -13.37 4.81 -4.84
N HIS A 200 -12.57 5.36 -5.76
CA HIS A 200 -11.20 4.95 -6.00
C HIS A 200 -10.35 5.08 -4.73
N LEU A 201 -10.44 6.22 -4.03
CA LEU A 201 -9.73 6.46 -2.78
C LEU A 201 -10.15 5.45 -1.70
N LEU A 202 -11.44 5.23 -1.50
CA LEU A 202 -11.95 4.26 -0.52
C LEU A 202 -11.50 2.83 -0.85
N ALA A 203 -11.45 2.49 -2.14
CA ALA A 203 -10.98 1.20 -2.61
C ALA A 203 -9.46 1.02 -2.39
N ALA A 204 -8.65 2.04 -2.66
CA ALA A 204 -7.18 1.97 -2.63
C ALA A 204 -6.57 2.20 -1.23
N ALA A 205 -7.17 3.05 -0.40
CA ALA A 205 -6.61 3.45 0.89
C ALA A 205 -6.26 2.27 1.84
N PRO A 206 -7.08 1.21 1.96
CA PRO A 206 -6.76 0.10 2.85
C PRO A 206 -5.44 -0.59 2.50
N LEU A 207 -5.08 -0.70 1.22
CA LEU A 207 -3.81 -1.26 0.77
C LEU A 207 -2.60 -0.45 1.26
N PHE A 208 -2.68 0.88 1.22
CA PHE A 208 -1.60 1.78 1.65
C PHE A 208 -1.34 1.71 3.16
N VAL A 209 -2.33 1.30 3.95
CA VAL A 209 -2.19 1.09 5.40
C VAL A 209 -1.78 -0.35 5.72
N ALA A 210 -2.44 -1.33 5.12
CA ALA A 210 -2.30 -2.72 5.51
C ALA A 210 -0.94 -3.33 5.13
N GLN A 211 -0.39 -3.00 3.95
CA GLN A 211 0.90 -3.54 3.50
C GLN A 211 2.09 -3.15 4.38
N PRO A 212 2.34 -1.86 4.69
CA PRO A 212 3.44 -1.49 5.58
C PRO A 212 3.31 -2.15 6.96
N LEU A 213 2.09 -2.17 7.52
CA LEU A 213 1.84 -2.82 8.81
C LEU A 213 2.14 -4.33 8.74
N ALA A 214 1.76 -5.01 7.66
CA ALA A 214 2.08 -6.41 7.45
C ALA A 214 3.59 -6.67 7.43
N LEU A 215 4.37 -5.84 6.74
CA LEU A 215 5.84 -5.95 6.69
C LEU A 215 6.48 -5.71 8.06
N LEU A 216 6.02 -4.69 8.80
CA LEU A 216 6.51 -4.40 10.15
C LEU A 216 6.24 -5.57 11.10
N LEU A 217 5.03 -6.14 11.05
CA LEU A 217 4.65 -7.28 11.88
C LEU A 217 5.38 -8.56 11.48
N LEU A 218 5.57 -8.81 10.18
CA LEU A 218 6.33 -9.96 9.70
C LEU A 218 7.80 -9.86 10.09
N GLY A 219 8.40 -8.67 9.93
CA GLY A 219 9.75 -8.39 10.42
C GLY A 219 9.85 -8.56 11.94
N ALA A 220 8.82 -8.12 12.68
CA ALA A 220 8.73 -8.30 14.12
C ALA A 220 8.62 -9.77 14.55
N ARG A 221 8.08 -10.67 13.72
CA ARG A 221 8.05 -12.11 14.00
C ARG A 221 9.41 -12.76 13.72
N ALA A 222 10.11 -12.30 12.68
CA ALA A 222 11.39 -12.88 12.26
C ALA A 222 12.59 -12.49 13.14
N ARG A 223 12.47 -11.54 14.08
CA ARG A 223 13.64 -10.93 14.77
C ARG A 223 14.47 -11.86 15.64
N ARG A 224 13.89 -12.92 16.20
CA ARG A 224 14.63 -13.88 17.03
C ARG A 224 15.39 -14.92 16.21
N GLU A 225 14.74 -15.46 15.19
CA GLU A 225 15.26 -16.59 14.41
C GLU A 225 16.04 -16.14 13.17
N GLN A 226 15.66 -15.00 12.57
CA GLN A 226 16.23 -14.51 11.32
C GLN A 226 16.45 -12.98 11.35
N PRO A 227 17.46 -12.47 12.08
CA PRO A 227 17.64 -11.04 12.32
C PRO A 227 17.86 -10.21 11.04
N ARG A 228 18.52 -10.78 10.02
CA ARG A 228 18.67 -10.13 8.71
C ARG A 228 17.33 -9.98 7.99
N THR A 229 16.47 -11.02 8.01
CA THR A 229 15.09 -10.95 7.47
C THR A 229 14.29 -9.87 8.17
N ALA A 230 14.34 -9.87 9.50
CA ALA A 230 13.62 -8.91 10.32
C ALA A 230 14.00 -7.48 9.99
N ARG A 231 15.31 -7.18 9.88
CA ARG A 231 15.80 -5.84 9.55
C ARG A 231 15.35 -5.41 8.17
N THR A 232 15.47 -6.26 7.14
CA THR A 232 15.02 -5.94 5.78
C THR A 232 13.53 -5.63 5.75
N LEU A 233 12.69 -6.52 6.28
CA LEU A 233 11.24 -6.35 6.29
C LEU A 233 10.80 -5.11 7.08
N THR A 234 11.44 -4.86 8.24
CA THR A 234 11.13 -3.68 9.06
C THR A 234 11.52 -2.39 8.35
N ASN A 235 12.72 -2.32 7.78
CA ASN A 235 13.17 -1.14 7.04
C ASN A 235 12.28 -0.85 5.84
N THR A 236 11.93 -1.88 5.05
CA THR A 236 11.00 -1.72 3.94
C THR A 236 9.62 -1.27 4.42
N GLY A 237 9.11 -1.87 5.50
CA GLY A 237 7.86 -1.46 6.13
C GLY A 237 7.85 0.01 6.56
N VAL A 238 8.92 0.51 7.17
CA VAL A 238 9.07 1.92 7.55
C VAL A 238 9.10 2.84 6.32
N VAL A 239 9.91 2.50 5.31
CA VAL A 239 10.02 3.32 4.08
C VAL A 239 8.68 3.41 3.36
N THR A 240 8.01 2.27 3.16
CA THR A 240 6.69 2.24 2.52
C THR A 240 5.64 2.95 3.39
N ALA A 241 5.66 2.82 4.71
CA ALA A 241 4.73 3.52 5.59
C ALA A 241 4.90 5.04 5.48
N ALA A 242 6.14 5.53 5.52
CA ALA A 242 6.43 6.95 5.39
C ALA A 242 6.01 7.49 4.02
N ALA A 243 6.27 6.73 2.94
CA ALA A 243 5.85 7.08 1.60
C ALA A 243 4.32 7.11 1.45
N ALA A 244 3.61 6.12 2.03
CA ALA A 244 2.15 6.07 2.03
C ALA A 244 1.53 7.26 2.78
N VAL A 245 2.07 7.60 3.96
CA VAL A 245 1.63 8.78 4.72
C VAL A 245 1.88 10.05 3.92
N ALA A 246 3.06 10.21 3.31
CA ALA A 246 3.39 11.37 2.50
C ALA A 246 2.47 11.47 1.26
N PHE A 247 2.23 10.36 0.56
CA PHE A 247 1.32 10.29 -0.58
C PHE A 247 -0.10 10.76 -0.22
N ILE A 248 -0.64 10.27 0.90
CA ILE A 248 -1.99 10.63 1.38
C ILE A 248 -2.05 12.08 1.86
N ALA A 249 -1.01 12.55 2.57
CA ALA A 249 -1.02 13.86 3.22
C ALA A 249 -0.71 15.03 2.27
N LEU A 250 0.14 14.80 1.25
CA LEU A 250 0.62 15.88 0.38
C LEU A 250 -0.30 16.13 -0.82
N GLY A 251 -1.13 15.17 -1.22
CA GLY A 251 -2.03 15.32 -2.37
C GLY A 251 -1.26 15.52 -3.68
N ASP A 252 -1.71 16.43 -4.53
CA ASP A 252 -1.13 16.67 -5.86
C ASP A 252 0.14 17.54 -5.78
N THR A 253 1.28 16.89 -5.95
CA THR A 253 2.61 17.49 -5.95
C THR A 253 3.43 16.91 -7.12
N PRO A 254 4.57 17.54 -7.49
CA PRO A 254 5.45 17.00 -8.54
C PRO A 254 6.08 15.63 -8.22
N VAL A 255 5.92 15.11 -7.01
CA VAL A 255 6.48 13.83 -6.55
C VAL A 255 5.41 12.81 -6.15
N THR A 256 4.12 13.11 -6.37
CA THR A 256 3.01 12.24 -5.94
C THR A 256 3.11 10.84 -6.52
N GLY A 257 3.40 10.73 -7.82
CA GLY A 257 3.67 9.45 -8.48
C GLY A 257 4.87 8.69 -7.92
N ALA A 258 5.93 9.39 -7.50
CA ALA A 258 7.09 8.75 -6.86
C ALA A 258 6.78 8.23 -5.46
N LEU A 259 6.02 9.00 -4.67
CA LEU A 259 5.60 8.60 -3.32
C LEU A 259 4.68 7.37 -3.35
N GLU A 260 3.74 7.34 -4.29
CA GLU A 260 2.89 6.17 -4.49
C GLU A 260 3.72 4.92 -4.82
N ARG A 261 4.65 5.02 -5.78
CA ARG A 261 5.54 3.89 -6.13
C ARG A 261 6.43 3.45 -4.99
N LEU A 262 6.96 4.39 -4.21
CA LEU A 262 7.75 4.08 -3.02
C LEU A 262 6.91 3.40 -1.93
N ALA A 263 5.60 3.66 -1.89
CA ALA A 263 4.67 2.93 -1.04
C ALA A 263 4.28 1.53 -1.61
N LEU A 264 4.39 1.31 -2.93
CA LEU A 264 3.94 0.07 -3.57
C LEU A 264 5.09 -0.90 -3.92
N TRP A 265 6.04 -0.45 -4.73
CA TRP A 265 7.08 -1.30 -5.34
C TRP A 265 7.94 -2.05 -4.32
N PRO A 266 8.43 -1.41 -3.22
CA PRO A 266 9.24 -2.13 -2.24
C PRO A 266 8.51 -3.30 -1.58
N VAL A 267 7.18 -3.22 -1.42
CA VAL A 267 6.37 -4.31 -0.85
C VAL A 267 6.34 -5.51 -1.79
N LEU A 268 6.17 -5.28 -3.10
CA LEU A 268 6.18 -6.34 -4.12
C LEU A 268 7.47 -7.15 -4.02
N VAL A 269 8.60 -6.45 -3.98
CA VAL A 269 9.94 -7.07 -3.92
C VAL A 269 10.19 -7.74 -2.57
N ALA A 270 9.82 -7.11 -1.46
CA ALA A 270 10.06 -7.65 -0.12
C ALA A 270 9.29 -8.94 0.15
N LEU A 271 8.02 -9.03 -0.27
CA LEU A 271 7.21 -10.23 -0.12
C LEU A 271 7.67 -11.36 -1.05
N ALA A 272 8.05 -11.05 -2.30
CA ALA A 272 8.64 -12.02 -3.22
C ALA A 272 9.96 -12.58 -2.66
N TRP A 273 10.84 -11.70 -2.18
CA TRP A 273 12.11 -12.09 -1.56
C TRP A 273 11.91 -12.94 -0.30
N TRP A 274 10.97 -12.55 0.57
CA TRP A 274 10.64 -13.34 1.76
C TRP A 274 10.14 -14.74 1.37
N ALA A 275 9.19 -14.83 0.44
CA ALA A 275 8.66 -16.11 -0.04
C ALA A 275 9.75 -17.01 -0.62
N TRP A 276 10.64 -16.45 -1.44
CA TRP A 276 11.80 -17.16 -2.00
C TRP A 276 12.66 -17.78 -0.89
N ARG A 277 12.96 -17.02 0.16
CA ARG A 277 13.80 -17.51 1.26
C ARG A 277 13.15 -18.63 2.06
N GLU A 278 11.86 -18.51 2.35
CA GLU A 278 11.11 -19.55 3.07
C GLU A 278 11.03 -20.87 2.29
N THR A 279 10.96 -20.81 0.95
CA THR A 279 11.01 -22.02 0.12
C THR A 279 12.37 -22.70 0.11
N ARG A 280 13.47 -21.93 0.18
CA ARG A 280 14.84 -22.49 0.25
C ARG A 280 15.13 -23.17 1.59
N VAL A 281 14.70 -22.57 2.70
CA VAL A 281 14.86 -23.17 4.04
C VAL A 281 14.11 -24.49 4.17
N SER A 282 13.00 -24.66 3.44
CA SER A 282 12.21 -25.90 3.50
C SER A 282 12.75 -27.03 2.61
N SER A 283 13.82 -26.79 1.84
CA SER A 283 14.36 -27.72 0.85
C SER A 283 15.76 -28.24 1.18
N GLY A 284 16.38 -27.75 2.26
CA GLY A 284 17.69 -28.19 2.77
C GLY A 284 17.58 -28.63 4.21
#